data_AF-A0A6A5KD56-F1
#
_entry.id   AF-A0A6A5KD56-F1
#
_cell.length_a   1.000
_cell.length_b   1.000
_cell.length_c   1.000
_cell.angle_alpha   90.00
_cell.angle_beta   90.00
_cell.angle_gamma   90.00
#
_symmetry.space_group_name_H-M   'P 1'
#
loop_
_entity.id
_entity.type
_entity.pdbx_description
1 polymer ?
#
loop_
_entity_poly.entity_id
_entity_poly.type
_entity_poly.pdbx_seq_one_letter_code
_entity_poly.pdbx_strand_id
1 'polypeptide(L)'
;MAELQTLQFDKTGMLNLDKSDKPAVGHFWETVGGIYKKRQPVSSTLNFLFSRIEDRWPTDQTLDDDISGASEAEHTRDLHQDRGMRKIIEIIFTSPPFTPASTDEKETFVTRHPDLDLQNILTDNQGDVIGILDWHEAVTAPRCVGYAALPHFLTHAWHPGFSLQEPPYLSWTVDHYRRLYADAMKQACVDGKYTYKSAMYQAVYVSVTRGGSAPDVVNKVLLQLPGLRLTNLNELQERIGRGWKTAEEYLEVEVAELMAMESG
;
A
#
# COMPACT_ATOMS: atom_id res chain seq x y z
N MET A 1 -4.63 16.24 16.22
CA MET A 1 -4.10 14.86 16.27
C MET A 1 -3.37 14.67 17.58
N ALA A 2 -3.66 13.58 18.30
CA ALA A 2 -2.83 13.10 19.40
C ALA A 2 -1.37 13.05 18.93
N GLU A 3 -0.40 13.22 19.82
CA GLU A 3 1.05 13.39 19.58
C GLU A 3 1.74 12.20 18.86
N LEU A 4 1.04 11.44 18.02
CA LEU A 4 1.50 10.31 17.22
C LEU A 4 2.71 10.66 16.35
N GLN A 5 2.84 11.90 15.89
CA GLN A 5 4.01 12.38 15.16
C GLN A 5 5.31 12.33 15.99
N THR A 6 5.20 12.26 17.31
CA THR A 6 6.33 12.12 18.24
C THR A 6 6.74 10.66 18.43
N LEU A 7 5.87 9.70 18.07
CA LEU A 7 6.16 8.27 18.16
C LEU A 7 6.88 7.79 16.89
N GLN A 8 8.15 7.42 17.05
CA GLN A 8 8.98 6.89 15.96
C GLN A 8 9.63 5.58 16.39
N PHE A 9 9.71 4.66 15.43
CA PHE A 9 10.18 3.31 15.65
C PHE A 9 11.25 2.94 14.61
N ASP A 10 12.11 2.00 14.98
CA ASP A 10 13.19 1.49 14.14
C ASP A 10 12.78 0.26 13.32
N LYS A 11 11.57 -0.28 13.56
CA LYS A 11 11.06 -1.49 12.91
C LYS A 11 9.56 -1.40 12.60
N THR A 12 9.12 -2.14 11.59
CA THR A 12 7.71 -2.45 11.33
C THR A 12 7.29 -3.72 12.09
N GLY A 13 6.14 -3.67 12.75
CA GLY A 13 5.56 -4.78 13.52
C GLY A 13 4.34 -4.36 14.34
N MET A 14 3.82 -5.26 15.17
CA MET A 14 2.65 -4.96 16.01
C MET A 14 3.08 -4.19 17.25
N LEU A 15 2.33 -3.15 17.63
CA LEU A 15 2.63 -2.40 18.84
C LEU A 15 2.21 -3.18 20.08
N ASN A 16 3.14 -3.32 21.02
CA ASN A 16 2.85 -3.80 22.36
C ASN A 16 2.74 -2.58 23.29
N LEU A 17 1.51 -2.35 23.77
CA LEU A 17 1.17 -1.24 24.66
C LEU A 17 1.15 -1.66 26.15
N ASP A 18 1.35 -2.94 26.45
CA ASP A 18 1.15 -3.51 27.80
C ASP A 18 2.35 -3.28 28.74
N LYS A 19 3.51 -2.84 28.24
CA LYS A 19 4.79 -3.00 28.95
C LYS A 19 5.60 -1.76 29.36
N SER A 20 5.22 -0.53 29.04
CA SER A 20 5.82 0.69 29.63
C SER A 20 5.15 1.97 29.11
N ASP A 21 5.58 3.14 29.61
CA ASP A 21 5.26 4.46 29.04
C ASP A 21 5.69 4.62 27.56
N LYS A 22 6.49 3.69 27.02
CA LYS A 22 6.93 3.66 25.62
C LYS A 22 6.41 2.40 24.91
N PRO A 23 5.63 2.53 23.83
CA PRO A 23 5.23 1.40 23.00
C PRO A 23 6.45 0.64 22.46
N ALA A 24 6.41 -0.68 22.50
CA ALA A 24 7.46 -1.53 21.93
C ALA A 24 6.97 -2.22 20.66
N VAL A 25 7.83 -2.32 19.64
CA VAL A 25 7.50 -3.06 18.41
C VAL A 25 7.74 -4.56 18.63
N GLY A 26 6.66 -5.32 18.60
CA GLY A 26 6.64 -6.77 18.75
C GLY A 26 6.37 -7.50 17.43
N HIS A 27 6.45 -8.83 17.51
CA HIS A 27 6.05 -9.72 16.42
C HIS A 27 4.65 -9.40 15.91
N PHE A 28 4.39 -9.74 14.65
CA PHE A 28 3.07 -9.62 14.07
C PHE A 28 2.62 -10.96 13.49
N TRP A 29 1.31 -11.11 13.39
CA TRP A 29 0.66 -12.27 12.81
C TRP A 29 0.20 -11.96 11.41
N GLU A 30 0.38 -12.93 10.52
CA GLU A 30 -0.06 -12.85 9.15
C GLU A 30 -0.69 -14.16 8.72
N THR A 31 -1.74 -14.09 7.92
CA THR A 31 -2.33 -15.25 7.26
C THR A 31 -1.73 -15.38 5.86
N VAL A 32 -0.97 -16.46 5.62
CA VAL A 32 -0.40 -16.82 4.30
C VAL A 32 -0.97 -18.17 3.90
N GLY A 33 -1.75 -18.22 2.81
CA GLY A 33 -2.40 -19.46 2.36
C GLY A 33 -3.31 -20.10 3.41
N GLY A 34 -4.01 -19.28 4.22
CA GLY A 34 -4.84 -19.75 5.33
C GLY A 34 -4.09 -20.12 6.61
N ILE A 35 -2.75 -20.05 6.63
CA ILE A 35 -1.93 -20.39 7.78
C ILE A 35 -1.47 -19.13 8.51
N TYR A 36 -1.68 -19.07 9.83
CA TYR A 36 -1.14 -18.02 10.68
C TYR A 36 0.36 -18.19 10.89
N LYS A 37 1.15 -17.30 10.31
CA LYS A 37 2.61 -17.23 10.48
C LYS A 37 2.97 -16.07 11.42
N LYS A 38 3.79 -16.38 12.42
CA LYS A 38 4.42 -15.38 13.29
C LYS A 38 5.66 -14.83 12.58
N ARG A 39 5.74 -13.51 12.44
CA ARG A 39 6.87 -12.81 11.81
C ARG A 39 7.56 -11.89 12.80
N GLN A 40 8.88 -11.79 12.69
CA GLN A 40 9.67 -10.87 13.51
C GLN A 40 9.62 -9.44 12.95
N PRO A 41 9.75 -8.41 13.80
CA PRO A 41 9.89 -7.04 13.33
C PRO A 41 11.11 -6.88 12.42
N VAL A 42 10.95 -6.12 11.35
CA VAL A 42 12.03 -5.84 10.39
C VAL A 42 12.27 -4.34 10.29
N SER A 43 13.53 -3.95 10.05
CA SER A 43 13.96 -2.54 10.00
C SER A 43 14.03 -1.96 8.59
N SER A 44 13.49 -2.67 7.59
CA SER A 44 13.51 -2.25 6.19
C SER A 44 12.14 -2.50 5.55
N THR A 45 11.56 -1.45 4.97
CA THR A 45 10.30 -1.52 4.21
C THR A 45 10.43 -2.43 3.01
N LEU A 46 11.52 -2.33 2.25
CA LEU A 46 11.75 -3.22 1.10
C LEU A 46 11.87 -4.69 1.52
N ASN A 47 12.66 -5.00 2.56
CA ASN A 47 12.78 -6.38 3.03
C ASN A 47 11.42 -6.92 3.51
N PHE A 48 10.63 -6.08 4.19
CA PHE A 48 9.28 -6.43 4.60
C PHE A 48 8.40 -6.77 3.39
N LEU A 49 8.32 -5.87 2.40
CA LEU A 49 7.44 -6.00 1.25
C LEU A 49 7.87 -7.12 0.29
N PHE A 50 9.17 -7.26 0.02
CA PHE A 50 9.69 -8.29 -0.89
C PHE A 50 9.54 -9.69 -0.31
N SER A 51 9.68 -9.86 1.01
CA SER A 51 9.40 -11.16 1.64
C SER A 51 7.95 -11.62 1.39
N ARG A 52 7.02 -10.67 1.29
CA ARG A 52 5.59 -10.92 1.02
C ARG A 52 5.29 -11.21 -0.43
N ILE A 53 5.97 -10.50 -1.34
CA ILE A 53 5.90 -10.79 -2.77
C ILE A 53 6.39 -12.23 -2.99
N GLU A 54 7.52 -12.61 -2.39
CA GLU A 54 8.06 -13.96 -2.54
C GLU A 54 7.13 -15.05 -1.98
N ASP A 55 6.48 -14.80 -0.83
CA ASP A 55 5.50 -15.75 -0.28
C ASP A 55 4.26 -15.94 -1.18
N ARG A 56 3.88 -14.91 -1.97
CA ARG A 56 2.63 -14.90 -2.77
C ARG A 56 2.85 -15.27 -4.23
N TRP A 57 3.94 -14.82 -4.82
CA TRP A 57 4.28 -14.98 -6.24
C TRP A 57 5.75 -15.38 -6.37
N PRO A 58 6.16 -16.58 -5.96
CA PRO A 58 7.57 -16.99 -5.97
C PRO A 58 8.20 -16.92 -7.37
N THR A 59 9.50 -16.58 -7.46
CA THR A 59 10.17 -16.43 -8.77
C THR A 59 10.29 -17.74 -9.52
N ASP A 60 10.35 -18.86 -8.79
CA ASP A 60 10.60 -20.19 -9.32
C ASP A 60 9.32 -20.97 -9.60
N GLN A 61 8.21 -20.27 -9.89
CA GLN A 61 7.01 -20.91 -10.41
C GLN A 61 7.34 -21.57 -11.75
N THR A 62 7.53 -22.89 -11.70
CA THR A 62 7.51 -23.79 -12.84
C THR A 62 6.06 -24.01 -13.26
N LEU A 63 5.84 -24.35 -14.53
CA LEU A 63 4.54 -24.85 -14.99
C LEU A 63 4.23 -26.10 -14.15
N ASP A 64 3.20 -26.06 -13.30
CA ASP A 64 2.73 -27.26 -12.63
C ASP A 64 1.97 -28.09 -13.65
N ASP A 65 2.45 -29.32 -13.93
CA ASP A 65 1.87 -30.25 -14.90
C ASP A 65 0.44 -30.72 -14.54
N ASP A 66 -0.10 -30.31 -13.38
CA ASP A 66 -1.31 -30.88 -12.76
C ASP A 66 -2.59 -30.02 -12.90
N ILE A 67 -2.58 -28.94 -13.69
CA ILE A 67 -3.80 -28.13 -13.91
C ILE A 67 -4.65 -28.74 -15.04
N SER A 68 -5.49 -29.69 -14.66
CA SER A 68 -6.55 -30.23 -15.51
C SER A 68 -7.62 -29.18 -15.82
N GLY A 69 -7.52 -28.51 -16.98
CA GLY A 69 -8.64 -27.73 -17.54
C GLY A 69 -8.30 -26.51 -18.39
N ALA A 70 -7.12 -25.90 -18.22
CA ALA A 70 -6.64 -24.80 -19.07
C ALA A 70 -5.77 -25.34 -20.21
N SER A 71 -5.78 -24.67 -21.37
CA SER A 71 -4.81 -25.01 -22.41
C SER A 71 -3.39 -24.62 -21.97
N GLU A 72 -2.36 -25.36 -22.39
CA GLU A 72 -0.94 -25.03 -22.11
C GLU A 72 -0.60 -23.57 -22.47
N ALA A 73 -1.20 -23.05 -23.55
CA ALA A 73 -1.04 -21.67 -23.99
C ALA A 73 -1.70 -20.64 -23.05
N GLU A 74 -2.83 -20.97 -22.43
CA GLU A 74 -3.53 -20.13 -21.46
C GLU A 74 -2.76 -20.10 -20.13
N HIS A 75 -2.33 -21.27 -19.64
CA HIS A 75 -1.52 -21.35 -18.44
C HIS A 75 -0.18 -20.62 -18.57
N THR A 76 0.48 -20.73 -19.73
CA THR A 76 1.70 -19.98 -20.02
C THR A 76 1.46 -18.47 -20.03
N ARG A 77 0.30 -18.02 -20.53
CA ARG A 77 -0.07 -16.60 -20.53
C ARG A 77 -0.26 -16.10 -19.10
N ASP A 78 -0.98 -16.84 -18.27
CA ASP A 78 -1.23 -16.47 -16.88
C ASP A 78 0.08 -16.37 -16.09
N LEU A 79 1.00 -17.33 -16.28
CA LEU A 79 2.33 -17.28 -15.66
C LEU A 79 3.14 -16.03 -16.06
N HIS A 80 3.09 -15.64 -17.34
CA HIS A 80 3.75 -14.41 -17.79
C HIS A 80 3.05 -13.16 -17.25
N GLN A 81 1.73 -13.16 -17.11
CA GLN A 81 1.01 -12.05 -16.49
C GLN A 81 1.39 -11.90 -15.01
N ASP A 82 1.46 -12.99 -14.25
CA ASP A 82 1.89 -12.97 -12.85
C ASP A 82 3.32 -12.45 -12.69
N ARG A 83 4.24 -12.89 -13.56
CA ARG A 83 5.62 -12.37 -13.60
C ARG A 83 5.66 -10.88 -13.94
N GLY A 84 4.82 -10.44 -14.88
CA GLY A 84 4.69 -9.03 -15.25
C GLY A 84 4.19 -8.18 -14.10
N MET A 85 3.08 -8.58 -13.47
CA MET A 85 2.52 -7.94 -12.30
C MET A 85 3.54 -7.87 -11.15
N ARG A 86 4.26 -8.97 -10.88
CA ARG A 86 5.34 -9.01 -9.89
C ARG A 86 6.41 -7.95 -10.17
N LYS A 87 6.88 -7.84 -11.41
CA LYS A 87 7.86 -6.80 -11.78
C LYS A 87 7.31 -5.39 -11.56
N ILE A 88 6.06 -5.14 -11.93
CA ILE A 88 5.46 -3.82 -11.78
C ILE A 88 5.31 -3.45 -10.29
N ILE A 89 4.89 -4.38 -9.43
CA ILE A 89 4.79 -4.09 -7.99
C ILE A 89 6.16 -3.90 -7.34
N GLU A 90 7.19 -4.61 -7.82
CA GLU A 90 8.58 -4.38 -7.42
C GLU A 90 9.03 -2.97 -7.81
N ILE A 91 8.76 -2.51 -9.05
CA ILE A 91 9.04 -1.12 -9.50
C ILE A 91 8.33 -0.09 -8.60
N ILE A 92 7.07 -0.33 -8.24
CA ILE A 92 6.33 0.57 -7.35
C ILE A 92 7.01 0.67 -5.97
N PHE A 93 7.47 -0.45 -5.41
CA PHE A 93 8.10 -0.45 -4.08
C PHE A 93 9.54 0.06 -4.08
N THR A 94 10.27 -0.07 -5.18
CA THR A 94 11.61 0.54 -5.32
C THR A 94 11.55 2.04 -5.63
N SER A 95 10.35 2.58 -5.86
CA SER A 95 10.11 4.01 -6.06
C SER A 95 9.82 4.75 -4.73
N PRO A 96 10.15 6.04 -4.61
CA PRO A 96 9.64 6.87 -3.53
C PRO A 96 8.10 6.84 -3.50
N PRO A 97 7.46 6.86 -2.32
CA PRO A 97 8.04 7.08 -0.99
C PRO A 97 8.34 5.78 -0.21
N PHE A 98 8.39 4.61 -0.85
CA PHE A 98 8.70 3.34 -0.17
C PHE A 98 10.19 3.11 0.04
N THR A 99 11.03 3.92 -0.62
CA THR A 99 12.47 3.95 -0.45
C THR A 99 12.92 5.19 0.32
N PRO A 100 13.98 5.10 1.15
CA PRO A 100 14.59 6.25 1.80
C PRO A 100 15.08 7.29 0.78
N ALA A 101 15.10 8.57 1.16
CA ALA A 101 15.55 9.64 0.26
C ALA A 101 17.07 9.59 -0.01
N SER A 102 17.84 8.97 0.89
CA SER A 102 19.27 8.69 0.70
C SER A 102 19.64 7.36 1.34
N THR A 103 20.75 6.77 0.89
CA THR A 103 21.30 5.51 1.44
C THR A 103 21.77 5.64 2.89
N ASP A 104 22.05 6.87 3.34
CA ASP A 104 22.56 7.16 4.68
C ASP A 104 21.43 7.48 5.67
N GLU A 105 20.20 7.70 5.18
CA GLU A 105 19.05 7.96 6.03
C GLU A 105 18.55 6.66 6.66
N LYS A 106 18.62 6.60 7.99
CA LYS A 106 18.03 5.48 8.73
C LYS A 106 16.52 5.53 8.56
N GLU A 107 15.96 4.46 8.01
CA GLU A 107 14.52 4.30 7.88
C GLU A 107 13.81 4.35 9.24
N THR A 108 12.70 5.08 9.30
CA THR A 108 11.86 5.20 10.49
C THR A 108 10.44 4.79 10.18
N PHE A 109 9.80 4.17 11.18
CA PHE A 109 8.42 3.71 11.11
C PHE A 109 7.58 4.51 12.10
N VAL A 110 6.30 4.66 11.79
CA VAL A 110 5.34 5.38 12.62
C VAL A 110 4.11 4.52 12.84
N THR A 111 3.31 4.86 13.84
CA THR A 111 2.05 4.14 14.10
C THR A 111 1.09 4.30 12.92
N ARG A 112 0.42 3.20 12.56
CA ARG A 112 -0.70 3.16 11.63
C ARG A 112 -1.92 2.59 12.35
N HIS A 113 -3.04 3.30 12.23
CA HIS A 113 -4.33 2.81 12.71
C HIS A 113 -4.81 1.65 11.81
N PRO A 114 -5.30 0.53 12.37
CA PRO A 114 -5.66 -0.66 11.59
C PRO A 114 -6.90 -0.43 10.71
N ASP A 115 -7.86 0.37 11.19
CA ASP A 115 -9.14 0.62 10.50
C ASP A 115 -9.65 2.04 10.76
N LEU A 116 -8.96 3.07 10.23
CA LEU A 116 -9.38 4.46 10.49
C LEU A 116 -10.53 4.84 9.56
N ASP A 117 -11.73 4.46 9.94
CA ASP A 117 -12.96 4.75 9.19
C ASP A 117 -14.01 5.44 10.09
N LEU A 118 -15.14 5.86 9.52
CA LEU A 118 -16.14 6.72 10.16
C LEU A 118 -16.63 6.17 11.52
N GLN A 119 -16.78 4.85 11.67
CA GLN A 119 -17.20 4.22 12.92
C GLN A 119 -16.18 4.37 14.07
N ASN A 120 -14.91 4.62 13.73
CA ASN A 120 -13.80 4.70 14.68
C ASN A 120 -13.41 6.14 15.04
N ILE A 121 -14.19 7.13 14.58
CA ILE A 121 -13.96 8.55 14.86
C ILE A 121 -15.14 9.10 15.67
N LEU A 122 -14.87 9.46 16.92
CA LEU A 122 -15.86 10.07 17.79
C LEU A 122 -15.83 11.58 17.65
N THR A 123 -17.00 12.19 17.52
CA THR A 123 -17.18 13.64 17.45
C THR A 123 -18.14 14.12 18.54
N ASP A 124 -17.97 15.38 18.96
CA ASP A 124 -18.97 16.06 19.78
C ASP A 124 -20.11 16.65 18.91
N ASN A 125 -21.01 17.41 19.52
CA ASN A 125 -22.15 18.00 18.83
C ASN A 125 -21.75 19.12 17.84
N GLN A 126 -20.52 19.59 17.89
CA GLN A 126 -19.95 20.64 17.05
C GLN A 126 -19.18 20.04 15.86
N GLY A 127 -18.95 18.72 15.87
CA GLY A 127 -18.17 18.01 14.88
C GLY A 127 -16.68 17.96 15.20
N ASP A 128 -16.26 18.40 16.39
CA ASP A 128 -14.87 18.32 16.82
C ASP A 128 -14.54 16.88 17.21
N VAL A 129 -13.38 16.37 16.77
CA VAL A 129 -12.95 15.00 17.08
C VAL A 129 -12.55 14.90 18.54
N ILE A 130 -13.26 14.07 19.31
CA ILE A 130 -13.02 13.85 20.74
C ILE A 130 -12.31 12.51 21.04
N GLY A 131 -12.25 11.61 20.07
CA GLY A 131 -11.60 10.31 20.27
C GLY A 131 -11.47 9.49 18.99
N ILE A 132 -10.50 8.58 19.01
CA ILE A 132 -10.28 7.56 17.97
C ILE A 132 -10.30 6.20 18.69
N LEU A 133 -11.15 5.30 18.22
CA LEU A 133 -11.38 3.96 18.81
C LEU A 133 -10.61 2.88 18.05
N ASP A 134 -10.65 1.64 18.54
CA ASP A 134 -10.18 0.45 17.83
C ASP A 134 -8.70 0.45 17.41
N TRP A 135 -7.84 0.89 18.33
CA TRP A 135 -6.39 0.74 18.22
C TRP A 135 -5.87 -0.70 18.40
N HIS A 136 -6.75 -1.68 18.53
CA HIS A 136 -6.35 -3.08 18.64
C HIS A 136 -5.69 -3.54 17.32
N GLU A 137 -4.55 -4.22 17.38
CA GLU A 137 -3.72 -4.54 16.21
C GLU A 137 -3.06 -3.34 15.50
N ALA A 138 -2.94 -2.18 16.15
CA ALA A 138 -2.12 -1.10 15.61
C ALA A 138 -0.69 -1.60 15.31
N VAL A 139 -0.20 -1.24 14.13
CA VAL A 139 1.13 -1.63 13.64
C VAL A 139 1.99 -0.40 13.41
N THR A 140 3.30 -0.59 13.42
CA THR A 140 4.24 0.38 12.86
C THR A 140 4.42 0.12 11.38
N ALA A 141 4.37 1.18 10.58
CA ALA A 141 4.40 1.11 9.12
C ALA A 141 5.30 2.20 8.54
N PRO A 142 5.66 2.10 7.24
CA PRO A 142 6.39 3.17 6.55
C PRO A 142 5.61 4.49 6.65
N ARG A 143 6.33 5.62 6.72
CA ARG A 143 5.73 6.94 6.97
C ARG A 143 4.62 7.31 5.97
N CYS A 144 4.77 6.88 4.71
CA CYS A 144 3.80 7.14 3.64
C CYS A 144 2.43 6.47 3.82
N VAL A 145 2.33 5.46 4.69
CA VAL A 145 1.08 4.76 5.05
C VAL A 145 0.81 4.81 6.56
N GLY A 146 1.46 5.75 7.26
CA GLY A 146 1.39 5.91 8.71
C GLY A 146 0.21 6.74 9.19
N TYR A 147 0.34 7.33 10.38
CA TYR A 147 -0.70 8.15 11.04
C TYR A 147 -1.20 9.33 10.19
N ALA A 148 -0.38 9.81 9.24
CA ALA A 148 -0.74 10.93 8.39
C ALA A 148 -1.51 10.54 7.11
N ALA A 149 -1.71 9.24 6.89
CA ALA A 149 -2.44 8.75 5.73
C ALA A 149 -3.94 9.13 5.78
N LEU A 150 -4.57 9.09 4.62
CA LEU A 150 -6.01 9.30 4.48
C LEU A 150 -6.78 8.20 5.23
N PRO A 151 -7.87 8.54 5.93
CA PRO A 151 -8.78 7.57 6.51
C PRO A 151 -9.50 6.76 5.41
N HIS A 152 -9.98 5.57 5.76
CA HIS A 152 -10.55 4.58 4.84
C HIS A 152 -11.74 5.12 4.03
N PHE A 153 -12.64 5.92 4.62
CA PHE A 153 -13.73 6.57 3.89
C PHE A 153 -13.28 7.49 2.74
N LEU A 154 -12.02 7.95 2.75
CA LEU A 154 -11.41 8.71 1.65
C LEU A 154 -10.58 7.84 0.70
N THR A 155 -10.46 6.53 0.90
CA THR A 155 -9.65 5.63 0.05
C THR A 155 -10.47 4.60 -0.73
N HIS A 156 -11.79 4.50 -0.55
CA HIS A 156 -12.65 3.46 -1.16
C HIS A 156 -12.40 3.18 -2.65
N ALA A 157 -12.21 4.22 -3.47
CA ALA A 157 -11.96 4.05 -4.92
C ALA A 157 -10.72 3.18 -5.23
N TRP A 158 -9.79 3.08 -4.27
CA TRP A 158 -8.59 2.27 -4.35
C TRP A 158 -8.73 0.87 -3.74
N HIS A 159 -9.85 0.56 -3.07
CA HIS A 159 -10.09 -0.77 -2.52
C HIS A 159 -10.39 -1.79 -3.65
N PRO A 160 -9.97 -3.05 -3.50
CA PRO A 160 -10.25 -4.09 -4.49
C PRO A 160 -11.74 -4.21 -4.80
N GLY A 161 -12.09 -4.28 -6.08
CA GLY A 161 -13.48 -4.48 -6.49
C GLY A 161 -14.42 -3.30 -6.22
N PHE A 162 -13.87 -2.10 -5.96
CA PHE A 162 -14.65 -0.87 -5.79
C PHE A 162 -15.77 -0.76 -6.82
N SER A 163 -16.98 -0.56 -6.33
CA SER A 163 -18.20 -0.49 -7.12
C SER A 163 -19.00 0.75 -6.75
N LEU A 164 -19.63 1.38 -7.75
CA LEU A 164 -20.58 2.49 -7.54
C LEU A 164 -21.87 2.06 -6.84
N GLN A 165 -22.06 0.77 -6.60
CA GLN A 165 -23.20 0.23 -5.85
C GLN A 165 -23.03 0.41 -4.34
N GLU A 166 -21.79 0.55 -3.86
CA GLU A 166 -21.47 0.64 -2.45
C GLU A 166 -21.29 2.09 -2.00
N PRO A 167 -21.90 2.51 -0.87
CA PRO A 167 -21.65 3.82 -0.28
C PRO A 167 -20.22 3.90 0.32
N PRO A 168 -19.66 5.11 0.51
CA PRO A 168 -20.27 6.40 0.23
C PRO A 168 -20.13 6.80 -1.25
N TYR A 169 -21.19 7.36 -1.83
CA TYR A 169 -21.25 7.79 -3.25
C TYR A 169 -20.48 9.10 -3.50
N LEU A 170 -19.17 9.08 -3.26
CA LEU A 170 -18.29 10.25 -3.33
C LEU A 170 -17.44 10.28 -4.60
N SER A 171 -17.74 9.49 -5.62
CA SER A 171 -16.82 9.22 -6.74
C SER A 171 -16.25 10.48 -7.42
N TRP A 172 -17.04 11.55 -7.56
CA TRP A 172 -16.61 12.82 -8.13
C TRP A 172 -16.21 13.89 -7.10
N THR A 173 -16.55 13.73 -5.82
CA THR A 173 -16.20 14.69 -4.75
C THR A 173 -15.04 14.22 -3.87
N VAL A 174 -14.66 12.95 -3.93
CA VAL A 174 -13.63 12.36 -3.05
C VAL A 174 -12.29 13.08 -3.20
N ASP A 175 -11.95 13.54 -4.42
CA ASP A 175 -10.72 14.30 -4.65
C ASP A 175 -10.72 15.63 -3.87
N HIS A 176 -11.85 16.33 -3.84
CA HIS A 176 -12.01 17.56 -3.08
C HIS A 176 -11.75 17.33 -1.58
N TYR A 177 -12.34 16.29 -1.00
CA TYR A 177 -12.15 15.96 0.41
C TYR A 177 -10.72 15.46 0.72
N ARG A 178 -10.10 14.71 -0.19
CA ARG A 178 -8.70 14.29 -0.07
C ARG A 178 -7.76 15.49 -0.01
N ARG A 179 -7.98 16.51 -0.86
CA ARG A 179 -7.19 17.75 -0.85
C ARG A 179 -7.37 18.52 0.44
N LEU A 180 -8.63 18.73 0.86
CA LEU A 180 -8.92 19.43 2.11
C LEU A 180 -8.24 18.75 3.31
N TYR A 181 -8.34 17.42 3.40
CA TYR A 181 -7.69 16.65 4.45
C TYR A 181 -6.16 16.74 4.34
N ALA A 182 -5.59 16.59 3.14
CA ALA A 182 -4.15 16.69 2.92
C ALA A 182 -3.59 18.07 3.28
N ASP A 183 -4.29 19.15 2.96
CA ASP A 183 -3.87 20.50 3.31
C ASP A 183 -3.88 20.71 4.83
N ALA A 184 -4.89 20.20 5.53
CA ALA A 184 -4.91 20.21 7.00
C ALA A 184 -3.76 19.39 7.60
N MET A 185 -3.47 18.22 7.02
CA MET A 185 -2.36 17.36 7.46
C MET A 185 -0.98 18.00 7.23
N LYS A 186 -0.77 18.66 6.09
CA LYS A 186 0.46 19.42 5.79
C LYS A 186 0.71 20.53 6.81
N GLN A 187 -0.35 21.21 7.26
CA GLN A 187 -0.25 22.24 8.30
C GLN A 187 0.01 21.63 9.69
N ALA A 188 -0.51 20.42 9.95
CA ALA A 188 -0.43 19.79 11.25
C ALA A 188 0.87 19.00 11.50
N CYS A 189 1.49 18.41 10.47
CA CYS A 189 2.70 17.60 10.63
C CYS A 189 3.58 17.52 9.38
N VAL A 190 4.86 17.17 9.59
CA VAL A 190 5.86 17.00 8.53
C VAL A 190 5.53 15.85 7.55
N ASP A 191 4.78 14.84 8.00
CA ASP A 191 4.36 13.72 7.18
C ASP A 191 3.12 14.02 6.34
N GLY A 192 2.50 15.20 6.51
CA GLY A 192 1.37 15.65 5.69
C GLY A 192 1.68 15.69 4.19
N LYS A 193 2.96 15.77 3.82
CA LYS A 193 3.42 15.64 2.42
C LYS A 193 3.06 14.30 1.74
N TYR A 194 2.80 13.24 2.52
CA TYR A 194 2.38 11.94 1.99
C TYR A 194 0.86 11.80 1.87
N THR A 195 0.10 12.65 2.57
CA THR A 195 -1.34 12.41 2.80
C THR A 195 -2.13 12.32 1.50
N TYR A 196 -1.98 13.26 0.57
CA TYR A 196 -2.83 13.31 -0.63
C TYR A 196 -2.76 12.03 -1.48
N LYS A 197 -1.54 11.50 -1.71
CA LYS A 197 -1.31 10.26 -2.48
C LYS A 197 -1.43 8.99 -1.65
N SER A 198 -1.67 9.09 -0.34
CA SER A 198 -1.72 7.93 0.56
C SER A 198 -2.86 6.95 0.26
N ALA A 199 -3.90 7.33 -0.49
CA ALA A 199 -4.89 6.36 -0.96
C ALA A 199 -4.26 5.29 -1.87
N MET A 200 -3.36 5.73 -2.77
CA MET A 200 -2.58 4.84 -3.62
C MET A 200 -1.51 4.09 -2.82
N TYR A 201 -0.76 4.78 -1.95
CA TYR A 201 0.28 4.13 -1.13
C TYR A 201 -0.30 3.03 -0.25
N GLN A 202 -1.43 3.29 0.40
CA GLN A 202 -2.12 2.31 1.24
C GLN A 202 -2.58 1.12 0.41
N ALA A 203 -3.19 1.35 -0.77
CA ALA A 203 -3.65 0.28 -1.65
C ALA A 203 -2.52 -0.65 -2.11
N VAL A 204 -1.37 -0.09 -2.48
CA VAL A 204 -0.19 -0.88 -2.86
C VAL A 204 0.37 -1.61 -1.64
N TYR A 205 0.46 -0.95 -0.48
CA TYR A 205 0.93 -1.61 0.75
C TYR A 205 0.03 -2.78 1.16
N VAL A 206 -1.29 -2.63 1.10
CA VAL A 206 -2.24 -3.69 1.51
C VAL A 206 -2.32 -4.84 0.51
N SER A 207 -1.97 -4.61 -0.77
CA SER A 207 -1.96 -5.65 -1.81
C SER A 207 -0.94 -6.76 -1.55
N VAL A 208 0.08 -6.51 -0.72
CA VAL A 208 1.06 -7.52 -0.27
C VAL A 208 1.01 -7.80 1.23
N THR A 209 0.21 -7.08 2.02
CA THR A 209 0.12 -7.29 3.47
C THR A 209 -1.18 -7.94 3.93
N ARG A 210 -2.34 -7.28 3.78
CA ARG A 210 -3.64 -7.80 4.24
C ARG A 210 -4.78 -7.25 3.37
N GLY A 211 -5.66 -8.12 2.87
CA GLY A 211 -6.95 -7.73 2.28
C GLY A 211 -6.93 -6.96 0.95
N GLY A 212 -5.76 -6.71 0.35
CA GLY A 212 -5.65 -6.08 -0.96
C GLY A 212 -5.61 -7.07 -2.14
N SER A 213 -5.67 -6.55 -3.36
CA SER A 213 -5.53 -7.28 -4.62
C SER A 213 -4.42 -6.64 -5.46
N ALA A 214 -3.32 -7.35 -5.67
CA ALA A 214 -2.22 -6.85 -6.50
C ALA A 214 -2.64 -6.61 -7.96
N PRO A 215 -3.39 -7.51 -8.63
CA PRO A 215 -3.88 -7.26 -9.99
C PRO A 215 -4.73 -5.97 -10.09
N ASP A 216 -5.63 -5.76 -9.12
CA ASP A 216 -6.51 -4.57 -9.09
C ASP A 216 -5.71 -3.28 -8.90
N VAL A 217 -4.83 -3.22 -7.89
CA VAL A 217 -4.07 -2.01 -7.61
C VAL A 217 -3.04 -1.71 -8.71
N VAL A 218 -2.38 -2.73 -9.27
CA VAL A 218 -1.45 -2.55 -10.39
C VAL A 218 -2.18 -1.93 -11.58
N ASN A 219 -3.36 -2.45 -11.94
CA ASN A 219 -4.16 -1.86 -13.02
C ASN A 219 -4.56 -0.41 -12.72
N LYS A 220 -5.00 -0.11 -11.49
CA LYS A 220 -5.36 1.26 -11.09
C LYS A 220 -4.18 2.24 -11.17
N VAL A 221 -2.98 1.81 -10.75
CA VAL A 221 -1.74 2.60 -10.87
C VAL A 221 -1.39 2.85 -12.33
N LEU A 222 -1.39 1.80 -13.16
CA LEU A 222 -1.08 1.93 -14.60
C LEU A 222 -2.07 2.87 -15.32
N LEU A 223 -3.35 2.85 -14.95
CA LEU A 223 -4.36 3.77 -15.52
C LEU A 223 -4.13 5.24 -15.14
N GLN A 224 -3.36 5.54 -14.09
CA GLN A 224 -3.00 6.92 -13.79
C GLN A 224 -1.99 7.47 -14.80
N LEU A 225 -1.15 6.60 -15.38
CA LEU A 225 -0.10 6.98 -16.33
C LEU A 225 -0.72 7.36 -17.68
N PRO A 226 -0.54 8.62 -18.16
CA PRO A 226 -1.15 9.09 -19.40
C PRO A 226 -0.86 8.18 -20.61
N GLY A 227 0.36 7.64 -20.71
CA GLY A 227 0.80 6.78 -21.80
C GLY A 227 0.11 5.40 -21.85
N LEU A 228 -0.55 4.97 -20.78
CA LEU A 228 -1.12 3.62 -20.67
C LEU A 228 -2.65 3.57 -20.62
N ARG A 229 -3.34 4.72 -20.63
CA ARG A 229 -4.81 4.80 -20.47
C ARG A 229 -5.61 4.06 -21.54
N LEU A 230 -5.03 3.87 -22.73
CA LEU A 230 -5.67 3.18 -23.85
C LEU A 230 -5.01 1.82 -24.14
N THR A 231 -4.08 1.38 -23.27
CA THR A 231 -3.33 0.15 -23.43
C THR A 231 -4.09 -1.03 -22.82
N ASN A 232 -4.05 -2.19 -23.48
CA ASN A 232 -4.49 -3.44 -22.86
C ASN A 232 -3.49 -3.83 -21.75
N LEU A 233 -3.87 -3.61 -20.49
CA LEU A 233 -2.97 -3.82 -19.36
C LEU A 233 -2.59 -5.29 -19.14
N ASN A 234 -3.45 -6.23 -19.52
CA ASN A 234 -3.15 -7.66 -19.43
C ASN A 234 -2.07 -8.06 -20.45
N GLU A 235 -2.13 -7.52 -21.67
CA GLU A 235 -1.11 -7.74 -22.69
C GLU A 235 0.21 -7.06 -22.31
N LEU A 236 0.15 -5.84 -21.74
CA LEU A 236 1.32 -5.14 -21.23
C LEU A 236 2.03 -5.96 -20.14
N GLN A 237 1.28 -6.45 -19.15
CA GLN A 237 1.81 -7.29 -18.07
C GLN A 237 2.43 -8.58 -18.63
N GLU A 238 1.74 -9.28 -19.53
CA GLU A 238 2.28 -10.48 -20.18
C GLU A 238 3.63 -10.19 -20.86
N ARG A 239 3.73 -9.10 -21.64
CA ARG A 239 4.96 -8.73 -22.34
C ARG A 239 6.09 -8.35 -21.39
N ILE A 240 5.80 -7.66 -20.28
CA ILE A 240 6.79 -7.39 -19.23
C ILE A 240 7.27 -8.69 -18.59
N GLY A 241 6.38 -9.63 -18.30
CA GLY A 241 6.75 -10.95 -17.78
C GLY A 241 7.50 -11.85 -18.77
N ARG A 242 7.50 -11.50 -20.06
CA ARG A 242 8.36 -12.08 -21.10
C ARG A 242 9.72 -11.35 -21.24
N GLY A 243 9.93 -10.25 -20.52
CA GLY A 243 11.19 -9.50 -20.50
C GLY A 243 11.24 -8.25 -21.39
N TRP A 244 10.13 -7.52 -21.54
CA TRP A 244 10.09 -6.27 -22.30
C TRP A 244 10.81 -5.12 -21.57
N LYS A 245 12.14 -5.09 -21.67
CA LYS A 245 13.01 -4.15 -20.95
C LYS A 245 12.66 -2.67 -21.14
N THR A 246 12.36 -2.22 -22.35
CA THR A 246 12.02 -0.80 -22.59
C THR A 246 10.72 -0.38 -21.91
N ALA A 247 9.77 -1.30 -21.73
CA ALA A 247 8.56 -1.01 -20.94
C ALA A 247 8.89 -0.94 -19.44
N GLU A 248 9.81 -1.77 -18.95
CA GLU A 248 10.30 -1.70 -17.57
C GLU A 248 10.97 -0.34 -17.29
N GLU A 249 11.89 0.09 -18.15
CA GLU A 249 12.57 1.39 -18.05
C GLU A 249 11.60 2.57 -18.10
N TYR A 250 10.56 2.50 -18.95
CA TYR A 250 9.49 3.49 -18.98
C TYR A 250 8.72 3.56 -17.65
N LEU A 251 8.35 2.39 -17.11
CA LEU A 251 7.62 2.31 -15.85
C LEU A 251 8.44 2.78 -14.66
N GLU A 252 9.75 2.49 -14.61
CA GLU A 252 10.64 2.97 -13.54
C GLU A 252 10.60 4.50 -13.41
N VAL A 253 10.56 5.23 -14.53
CA VAL A 253 10.48 6.70 -14.53
C VAL A 253 9.08 7.17 -14.15
N GLU A 254 8.06 6.70 -14.86
CA GLU A 254 6.71 7.25 -14.77
C GLU A 254 6.02 6.86 -13.45
N VAL A 255 6.29 5.66 -12.94
CA VAL A 255 5.81 5.25 -11.61
C VAL A 255 6.51 6.08 -10.52
N ALA A 256 7.81 6.33 -10.63
CA ALA A 256 8.51 7.18 -9.65
C ALA A 256 7.93 8.61 -9.63
N GLU A 257 7.64 9.20 -10.79
CA GLU A 257 6.99 10.51 -10.89
C GLU A 257 5.56 10.50 -10.34
N LEU A 258 4.76 9.49 -10.69
CA LEU A 258 3.41 9.31 -10.18
C LEU A 258 3.39 9.15 -8.66
N MET A 259 4.35 8.41 -8.10
CA MET A 259 4.41 8.08 -6.67
C MET A 259 5.08 9.19 -5.85
N ALA A 260 5.87 10.08 -6.46
CA ALA A 260 6.57 11.16 -5.77
C ALA A 260 5.63 12.00 -4.89
N MET A 261 6.09 12.41 -3.71
CA MET A 261 5.34 13.29 -2.80
C MET A 261 4.98 14.62 -3.49
N GLU A 262 3.90 15.27 -3.07
CA GLU A 262 3.63 16.63 -3.54
C GLU A 262 4.74 17.59 -3.05
N SER A 263 5.27 18.40 -3.97
CA SER A 263 6.12 19.53 -3.62
C SER A 263 5.28 20.52 -2.80
N GLY A 264 5.78 20.91 -1.64
CA GLY A 264 5.15 21.93 -0.79
C GLY A 264 5.13 23.32 -1.41
#